data_AF-A0A249MR98-F1
#
_entry.id   AF-A0A249MR98-F1
#
_cell.length_a   1.000
_cell.length_b   1.000
_cell.length_c   1.000
_cell.angle_alpha   90.00
_cell.angle_beta   90.00
_cell.angle_gamma   90.00
#
_symmetry.space_group_name_H-M   'P 1'
#
loop_
_entity.id
_entity.type
_entity.pdbx_description
1 polymer ?
#
loop_
_entity_poly.entity_id
_entity_poly.type
_entity_poly.pdbx_seq_one_letter_code
_entity_poly.pdbx_strand_id
1 'polypeptide(L)'
;MAVRNGNGSFDLFLKRYLIVTGALSAIILVAPWILIFGFMLMVLPGVFLVVMPTAFLWGAMLAAFYWAGGFLLSPLRAAMLAIVVTAGLVWAIPQPSISAGRRLAADHQLTNVKPAGPIKPFGDIRMEFGIPDFGRGPFSCDSRCVALLFEDSVHSVTVNSSSGLSFEDIQRGAAPLSHLAQTYRLKPLSECPASPPVDRNLRSPFGETEQDRWKLGRLHEEHLANDVCLVAEPPLTDYDLLLREGRWGRGEGAGKLPWLLSRNRIHLAYVEIRDRSHRPLFRVADTAVEMPIPVLTILPNMGYGFDYDWGWGRYWMPRELISCLDCSLEKIDAMLQVRRKWD
;
A
#
# COMPACT_ATOMS: atom_id res chain seq x y z
N MET A 1 -15.11 38.68 47.33
CA MET A 1 -14.71 37.41 46.69
C MET A 1 -15.54 36.28 47.27
N ALA A 2 -16.64 35.93 46.61
CA ALA A 2 -17.41 34.74 46.96
C ALA A 2 -17.08 33.67 45.93
N VAL A 3 -16.31 32.66 46.34
CA VAL A 3 -16.18 31.41 45.59
C VAL A 3 -17.57 30.79 45.61
N ARG A 4 -18.31 30.94 44.52
CA ARG A 4 -19.54 30.16 44.28
C ARG A 4 -19.11 28.71 44.22
N ASN A 5 -19.24 28.00 45.34
CA ASN A 5 -19.12 26.54 45.43
C ASN A 5 -20.20 25.92 44.53
N GLY A 6 -19.90 25.81 43.24
CA GLY A 6 -20.74 25.13 42.26
C GLY A 6 -20.65 23.62 42.43
N ASN A 7 -21.22 23.08 43.51
CA ASN A 7 -21.50 21.66 43.65
C ASN A 7 -22.72 21.27 42.78
N GLY A 8 -22.64 21.53 41.48
CA GLY A 8 -23.61 21.02 40.53
C GLY A 8 -23.38 19.53 40.30
N SER A 9 -24.46 18.74 40.19
CA SER A 9 -24.39 17.30 39.86
C SER A 9 -23.47 17.01 38.66
N PHE A 10 -23.44 17.91 37.67
CA PHE A 10 -22.58 17.83 36.49
C PHE A 10 -21.08 18.01 36.79
N ASP A 11 -20.70 18.90 37.70
CA ASP A 11 -19.29 19.11 38.08
C ASP A 11 -18.74 17.88 38.82
N LEU A 12 -19.52 17.32 39.75
CA LEU A 12 -19.17 16.09 40.45
C LEU A 12 -19.04 14.90 39.48
N PHE A 13 -19.95 14.81 38.52
CA PHE A 13 -19.89 13.81 37.46
C PHE A 13 -18.61 13.93 36.65
N LEU A 14 -18.27 15.13 36.18
CA LEU A 14 -17.12 15.37 35.31
C LEU A 14 -15.79 15.06 36.01
N LYS A 15 -15.67 15.41 37.30
CA LYS A 15 -14.52 15.04 38.13
C LYS A 15 -14.36 13.53 38.25
N ARG A 16 -15.44 12.80 38.55
CA ARG A 16 -15.42 11.33 38.64
C ARG A 16 -15.07 10.69 37.30
N TYR A 17 -15.67 11.18 36.21
CA TYR A 17 -15.40 10.73 34.86
C TYR A 17 -13.91 10.86 34.50
N LEU A 18 -13.31 12.03 34.77
CA LEU A 18 -11.89 12.29 34.48
C LEU A 18 -10.95 11.40 35.30
N ILE A 19 -11.26 11.17 36.59
CA ILE A 19 -10.45 10.29 37.44
C ILE A 19 -10.46 8.86 36.90
N VAL A 20 -11.66 8.33 36.58
CA VAL A 20 -11.79 6.95 36.10
C VAL A 20 -11.16 6.78 34.72
N THR A 21 -11.52 7.62 33.75
CA THR A 21 -10.98 7.52 32.38
C THR A 21 -9.49 7.84 32.34
N GLY A 22 -8.99 8.79 33.14
CA GLY A 22 -7.58 9.13 33.23
C GLY A 22 -6.74 8.01 33.84
N ALA A 23 -7.20 7.40 34.93
CA ALA A 23 -6.51 6.26 35.54
C ALA A 23 -6.42 5.06 34.58
N LEU A 24 -7.54 4.71 33.93
CA LEU A 24 -7.56 3.63 32.94
C LEU A 24 -6.68 3.94 31.73
N SER A 25 -6.69 5.17 31.24
CA SER A 25 -5.82 5.60 30.12
C SER A 25 -4.35 5.47 30.48
N ALA A 26 -3.95 5.90 31.69
CA ALA A 26 -2.57 5.78 32.15
C ALA A 26 -2.10 4.31 32.21
N ILE A 27 -2.95 3.42 32.75
CA ILE A 27 -2.65 1.98 32.79
C ILE A 27 -2.43 1.43 31.38
N ILE A 28 -3.30 1.76 30.44
CA ILE A 28 -3.27 1.24 29.08
C ILE A 28 -2.08 1.76 28.26
N LEU A 29 -1.70 3.02 28.47
CA LEU A 29 -0.53 3.61 27.81
C LEU A 29 0.79 3.01 28.34
N VAL A 30 0.85 2.66 29.63
CA VAL A 30 2.05 2.05 30.25
C VAL A 30 2.12 0.54 29.98
N ALA A 31 0.98 -0.14 29.92
CA ALA A 31 0.88 -1.59 29.77
C ALA A 31 -0.10 -1.96 28.64
N PRO A 32 0.26 -1.72 27.37
CA PRO A 32 -0.64 -1.94 26.23
C PRO A 32 -1.02 -3.42 26.04
N TRP A 33 -0.18 -4.35 26.51
CA TRP A 33 -0.45 -5.80 26.50
C TRP A 33 -1.72 -6.19 27.28
N ILE A 34 -2.20 -5.35 28.22
CA ILE A 34 -3.48 -5.55 28.92
C ILE A 34 -4.66 -5.59 27.94
N LEU A 35 -4.58 -4.88 26.82
CA LEU A 35 -5.61 -4.95 25.79
C LEU A 35 -5.76 -6.36 25.21
N ILE A 36 -4.65 -7.08 25.04
CA ILE A 36 -4.64 -8.45 24.52
C ILE A 36 -5.39 -9.37 25.48
N PHE A 37 -5.09 -9.29 26.77
CA PHE A 37 -5.83 -10.04 27.79
C PHE A 37 -7.30 -9.63 27.86
N GLY A 38 -7.59 -8.33 27.70
CA GLY A 38 -8.94 -7.82 27.58
C GLY A 38 -9.70 -8.53 26.46
N PHE A 39 -9.21 -8.44 25.22
CA PHE A 39 -9.83 -9.09 24.06
C PHE A 39 -9.89 -10.62 24.16
N MET A 40 -8.88 -11.26 24.74
CA MET A 40 -8.80 -12.71 24.91
C MET A 40 -9.78 -13.23 25.98
N LEU A 41 -9.98 -12.49 27.06
CA LEU A 41 -10.88 -12.89 28.16
C LEU A 41 -12.34 -12.56 27.84
N MET A 42 -12.62 -11.39 27.24
CA MET A 42 -13.95 -11.00 26.73
C MET A 42 -13.81 -9.81 25.75
N VAL A 43 -14.53 -9.86 24.62
CA VAL A 43 -14.49 -8.76 23.62
C VAL A 43 -14.90 -7.40 24.21
N LEU A 44 -15.91 -7.36 25.08
CA LEU A 44 -16.43 -6.10 25.65
C LEU A 44 -15.39 -5.34 26.49
N PRO A 45 -14.74 -5.95 27.51
CA PRO A 45 -13.66 -5.31 28.26
C PRO A 45 -12.52 -4.78 27.39
N GLY A 46 -12.10 -5.52 26.36
CA GLY A 46 -11.08 -5.07 25.41
C GLY A 46 -11.51 -3.78 24.68
N VAL A 47 -12.73 -3.74 24.16
CA VAL A 47 -13.28 -2.54 23.49
C VAL A 47 -13.39 -1.36 24.45
N PHE A 48 -13.88 -1.57 25.68
CA PHE A 48 -13.95 -0.50 26.68
C PHE A 48 -12.59 0.11 26.95
N LEU A 49 -11.56 -0.72 27.15
CA LEU A 49 -10.21 -0.26 27.41
C LEU A 49 -9.66 0.55 26.23
N VAL A 50 -9.83 0.08 24.99
CA VAL A 50 -9.34 0.81 23.78
C VAL A 50 -9.87 2.24 23.70
N VAL A 51 -11.10 2.50 24.15
CA VAL A 51 -11.73 3.82 24.05
C VAL A 51 -11.29 4.78 25.17
N MET A 52 -10.71 4.29 26.28
CA MET A 52 -10.41 5.11 27.45
C MET A 52 -9.52 6.33 27.17
N PRO A 53 -8.40 6.24 26.42
CA PRO A 53 -7.58 7.41 26.10
C PRO A 53 -8.36 8.50 25.35
N THR A 54 -9.20 8.09 24.40
CA THR A 54 -10.07 9.02 23.66
C THR A 54 -11.11 9.66 24.58
N ALA A 55 -11.77 8.83 25.40
CA ALA A 55 -12.78 9.27 26.36
C ALA A 55 -12.20 10.29 27.35
N PHE A 56 -11.00 10.05 27.87
CA PHE A 56 -10.29 10.98 28.76
C PHE A 56 -9.97 12.30 28.06
N LEU A 57 -9.39 12.26 26.85
CA LEU A 57 -9.07 13.47 26.08
C LEU A 57 -10.31 14.34 25.86
N TRP A 58 -11.41 13.76 25.40
CA TRP A 58 -12.65 14.50 25.13
C TRP A 58 -13.25 15.06 26.42
N GLY A 59 -13.21 14.30 27.52
CA GLY A 59 -13.65 14.79 28.82
C GLY A 59 -12.79 15.92 29.36
N ALA A 60 -11.47 15.87 29.15
CA ALA A 60 -10.55 16.91 29.59
C ALA A 60 -10.81 18.22 28.85
N MET A 61 -11.05 18.15 27.52
CA MET A 61 -11.48 19.30 26.73
C MET A 61 -12.82 19.85 27.24
N LEU A 62 -13.81 18.98 27.44
CA LEU A 62 -15.13 19.37 27.96
C LEU A 62 -15.02 20.08 29.32
N ALA A 63 -14.21 19.54 30.23
CA ALA A 63 -13.99 20.13 31.55
C ALA A 63 -13.30 21.49 31.49
N ALA A 64 -12.28 21.63 30.64
CA ALA A 64 -11.60 22.90 30.43
C ALA A 64 -12.59 23.98 29.96
N PHE A 65 -13.42 23.70 28.95
CA PHE A 65 -14.41 24.66 28.47
C PHE A 65 -15.55 24.91 29.46
N TYR A 66 -16.00 23.89 30.18
CA TYR A 66 -17.05 24.03 31.18
C TYR A 66 -16.60 24.93 32.33
N TRP A 67 -15.41 24.69 32.89
CA TRP A 67 -14.86 25.50 33.98
C TRP A 67 -14.51 26.92 33.52
N ALA A 68 -13.99 27.09 32.30
CA ALA A 68 -13.77 28.42 31.72
C ALA A 68 -15.09 29.17 31.50
N GLY A 69 -16.13 28.51 30.99
CA GLY A 69 -17.45 29.10 30.79
C GLY A 69 -18.19 29.42 32.09
N GLY A 70 -17.92 28.68 33.16
CA GLY A 70 -18.53 28.88 34.48
C GLY A 70 -18.21 30.22 35.13
N PHE A 71 -17.17 30.93 34.67
CA PHE A 71 -16.88 32.29 35.10
C PHE A 71 -17.85 33.34 34.54
N LEU A 72 -18.46 33.06 33.38
CA LEU A 72 -19.24 34.03 32.61
C LEU A 72 -20.72 33.64 32.43
N LEU A 73 -21.03 32.35 32.52
CA LEU A 73 -22.32 31.79 32.17
C LEU A 73 -22.95 31.02 33.34
N SER A 74 -24.28 30.89 33.31
CA SER A 74 -24.99 29.93 34.19
C SER A 74 -24.51 28.49 33.91
N PRO A 75 -24.54 27.57 34.90
CA PRO A 75 -24.02 26.20 34.75
C PRO A 75 -24.56 25.45 33.53
N LEU A 76 -25.87 25.54 33.24
CA LEU A 76 -26.48 24.89 32.08
C LEU A 76 -25.94 25.44 30.75
N ARG A 77 -25.84 26.77 30.63
CA ARG A 77 -25.29 27.43 29.43
C ARG A 77 -23.80 27.14 29.26
N ALA A 78 -23.03 27.10 30.35
CA ALA A 78 -21.64 26.71 30.33
C ALA A 78 -21.47 25.26 29.84
N ALA A 79 -22.31 24.33 30.31
CA ALA A 79 -22.31 22.94 29.87
C ALA A 79 -22.66 22.79 28.39
N MET A 80 -23.71 23.46 27.91
CA MET A 80 -24.08 23.42 26.49
C MET A 80 -22.97 24.00 25.60
N LEU A 81 -22.39 25.13 25.97
CA LEU A 81 -21.29 25.73 25.24
C LEU A 81 -20.08 24.79 25.20
N ALA A 82 -19.71 24.19 26.33
CA ALA A 82 -18.60 23.27 26.42
C ALA A 82 -18.80 22.02 25.53
N ILE A 83 -20.01 21.47 25.48
CA ILE A 83 -20.33 20.34 24.58
C ILE A 83 -20.15 20.75 23.12
N VAL A 84 -20.73 21.89 22.72
CA VAL A 84 -20.66 22.37 21.32
C VAL A 84 -19.22 22.67 20.92
N VAL A 85 -18.46 23.35 21.78
CA VAL A 85 -17.05 23.70 21.51
C VAL A 85 -16.18 22.44 21.45
N THR A 86 -16.32 21.52 22.39
CA THR A 86 -15.57 20.25 22.35
C THR A 86 -15.89 19.45 21.10
N ALA A 87 -17.18 19.26 20.77
CA ALA A 87 -17.61 18.55 19.56
C ALA A 87 -17.06 19.23 18.28
N GLY A 88 -17.12 20.56 18.23
CA GLY A 88 -16.56 21.34 17.12
C GLY A 88 -15.05 21.16 16.98
N LEU A 89 -14.31 21.17 18.09
CA LEU A 89 -12.85 21.02 18.07
C LEU A 89 -12.40 19.61 17.70
N VAL A 90 -12.99 18.57 18.27
CA VAL A 90 -12.60 17.17 17.93
C VAL A 90 -12.87 16.86 16.46
N TRP A 91 -13.85 17.53 15.84
CA TRP A 91 -14.08 17.44 14.40
C TRP A 91 -13.17 18.35 13.58
N ALA A 92 -12.93 19.59 14.01
CA ALA A 92 -12.20 20.60 13.23
C ALA A 92 -10.69 20.35 13.18
N ILE A 93 -10.08 19.90 14.29
CA ILE A 93 -8.62 19.67 14.41
C ILE A 93 -8.05 18.78 13.30
N PRO A 94 -8.63 17.61 12.95
CA PRO A 94 -8.09 16.77 11.89
C PRO A 94 -8.37 17.27 10.45
N GLN A 95 -9.28 18.24 10.24
CA GLN A 95 -9.71 18.64 8.89
C GLN A 95 -8.60 19.16 7.97
N PRO A 96 -7.64 19.98 8.41
CA PRO A 96 -6.55 20.43 7.55
C PRO A 96 -5.73 19.24 7.01
N SER A 97 -5.48 18.23 7.86
CA SER A 97 -4.77 17.03 7.46
C SER A 97 -5.59 16.17 6.50
N ILE A 98 -6.88 15.98 6.76
CA ILE A 98 -7.79 15.26 5.87
C ILE A 98 -7.86 15.93 4.50
N SER A 99 -7.99 17.26 4.47
CA SER A 99 -7.97 18.03 3.23
C SER A 99 -6.66 17.85 2.49
N ALA A 100 -5.51 17.91 3.18
CA ALA A 100 -4.21 17.65 2.58
C ALA A 100 -4.08 16.22 2.04
N GLY A 101 -4.64 15.23 2.75
CA GLY A 101 -4.63 13.82 2.33
C GLY A 101 -5.46 13.59 1.08
N ARG A 102 -6.63 14.24 0.98
CA ARG A 102 -7.47 14.21 -0.24
C ARG A 102 -6.79 14.87 -1.44
N ARG A 103 -6.10 15.99 -1.23
CA ARG A 103 -5.28 16.63 -2.28
C ARG A 103 -4.15 15.72 -2.71
N LEU A 104 -3.43 15.13 -1.75
CA LEU A 104 -2.36 14.18 -2.03
C LEU A 104 -2.85 12.99 -2.86
N ALA A 105 -4.04 12.45 -2.54
CA ALA A 105 -4.67 11.38 -3.32
C ALA A 105 -4.97 11.82 -4.75
N ALA A 106 -5.56 13.01 -4.92
CA ALA A 106 -5.91 13.56 -6.23
C ALA A 106 -4.67 13.83 -7.10
N ASP A 107 -3.61 14.39 -6.49
CA ASP A 107 -2.35 14.72 -7.18
C ASP A 107 -1.60 13.47 -7.66
N HIS A 108 -1.86 12.31 -7.06
CA HIS A 108 -1.17 11.04 -7.33
C HIS A 108 -2.10 9.94 -7.83
N GLN A 109 -3.24 10.33 -8.42
CA GLN A 109 -4.15 9.39 -9.05
C GLN A 109 -3.67 9.11 -10.48
N LEU A 110 -3.55 7.82 -10.83
CA LEU A 110 -3.31 7.40 -12.20
C LEU A 110 -4.62 7.03 -12.87
N THR A 111 -4.80 7.45 -14.12
CA THR A 111 -5.97 7.08 -14.91
C THR A 111 -5.89 5.62 -15.34
N ASN A 112 -6.90 4.82 -14.99
CA ASN A 112 -7.05 3.46 -15.47
C ASN A 112 -7.36 3.45 -16.98
N VAL A 113 -6.73 2.54 -17.70
CA VAL A 113 -6.86 2.41 -19.16
C VAL A 113 -7.27 0.99 -19.48
N LYS A 114 -8.45 0.84 -20.11
CA LYS A 114 -8.89 -0.44 -20.66
C LYS A 114 -8.33 -0.59 -22.08
N PRO A 115 -7.82 -1.78 -22.44
CA PRO A 115 -7.33 -1.98 -23.79
C PRO A 115 -8.52 -2.12 -24.76
N ALA A 116 -8.31 -1.74 -26.02
CA ALA A 116 -9.34 -1.90 -27.06
C ALA A 116 -9.59 -3.38 -27.43
N GLY A 117 -8.65 -4.26 -27.10
CA GLY A 117 -8.70 -5.70 -27.31
C GLY A 117 -7.43 -6.35 -26.74
N PRO A 118 -7.23 -7.67 -26.96
CA PRO A 118 -6.01 -8.36 -26.57
C PRO A 118 -4.76 -7.69 -27.19
N ILE A 119 -3.70 -7.56 -26.40
CA ILE A 119 -2.44 -6.92 -26.82
C ILE A 119 -1.47 -8.00 -27.25
N LYS A 120 -1.11 -8.04 -28.54
CA LYS A 120 -0.10 -8.97 -29.03
C LYS A 120 1.30 -8.52 -28.54
N PRO A 121 2.08 -9.37 -27.85
CA PRO A 121 3.47 -9.08 -27.53
C PRO A 121 4.32 -9.08 -28.81
N PHE A 122 5.18 -8.09 -29.00
CA PHE A 122 6.05 -8.01 -30.17
C PHE A 122 7.33 -7.22 -29.87
N GLY A 123 8.34 -7.44 -30.71
CA GLY A 123 9.55 -6.66 -30.73
C GLY A 123 10.42 -6.87 -29.49
N ASP A 124 11.10 -5.80 -29.07
CA ASP A 124 11.87 -5.78 -27.82
C ASP A 124 10.96 -5.39 -26.66
N ILE A 125 10.81 -6.27 -25.67
CA ILE A 125 9.92 -6.06 -24.52
C ILE A 125 10.73 -5.68 -23.29
N ARG A 126 10.33 -4.61 -22.61
CA ARG A 126 10.87 -4.25 -21.30
C ARG A 126 9.92 -4.70 -20.19
N MET A 127 10.46 -5.37 -19.20
CA MET A 127 9.75 -5.90 -18.04
C MET A 127 10.26 -5.23 -16.77
N GLU A 128 9.37 -4.62 -16.01
CA GLU A 128 9.72 -3.87 -14.80
C GLU A 128 8.88 -4.30 -13.61
N PHE A 129 9.50 -4.96 -12.65
CA PHE A 129 8.80 -5.52 -11.49
C PHE A 129 9.47 -5.14 -10.18
N GLY A 130 8.70 -5.24 -9.09
CA GLY A 130 9.23 -5.05 -7.74
C GLY A 130 10.30 -6.08 -7.41
N ILE A 131 11.12 -5.79 -6.39
CA ILE A 131 12.10 -6.77 -5.88
C ILE A 131 11.36 -8.05 -5.49
N PRO A 132 11.76 -9.25 -5.98
CA PRO A 132 11.20 -10.49 -5.49
C PRO A 132 11.47 -10.59 -3.98
N ASP A 133 10.43 -10.84 -3.18
CA ASP A 133 10.42 -10.83 -1.71
C ASP A 133 11.48 -11.72 -1.02
N PHE A 134 12.28 -12.50 -1.78
CA PHE A 134 13.18 -13.52 -1.26
C PHE A 134 14.56 -13.58 -1.96
N GLY A 135 15.23 -12.44 -2.11
CA GLY A 135 16.71 -12.37 -2.15
C GLY A 135 17.43 -13.19 -3.24
N ARG A 136 16.77 -13.55 -4.35
CA ARG A 136 17.41 -14.26 -5.46
C ARG A 136 18.13 -13.28 -6.40
N GLY A 137 19.42 -13.05 -6.15
CA GLY A 137 20.40 -12.59 -7.16
C GLY A 137 20.05 -11.33 -7.98
N PRO A 138 20.82 -11.01 -9.04
CA PRO A 138 20.42 -9.98 -10.01
C PRO A 138 19.09 -10.36 -10.67
N PHE A 139 18.35 -9.38 -11.20
CA PHE A 139 17.10 -9.59 -11.94
C PHE A 139 17.32 -10.65 -13.03
N SER A 140 16.88 -11.87 -12.77
CA SER A 140 17.02 -13.01 -13.67
C SER A 140 15.76 -13.20 -14.47
N CYS A 141 15.90 -13.69 -15.70
CA CYS A 141 14.76 -14.02 -16.56
C CYS A 141 13.95 -15.13 -15.90
N ASP A 142 12.77 -14.77 -15.39
CA ASP A 142 11.82 -15.68 -14.76
C ASP A 142 11.00 -16.44 -15.81
N SER A 143 10.04 -17.25 -15.34
CA SER A 143 9.16 -18.01 -16.23
C SER A 143 8.32 -17.14 -17.18
N ARG A 144 8.01 -15.89 -16.81
CA ARG A 144 7.29 -14.95 -17.70
C ARG A 144 8.20 -14.41 -18.79
N CYS A 145 9.42 -14.03 -18.43
CA CYS A 145 10.44 -13.60 -19.39
C CYS A 145 10.71 -14.71 -20.42
N VAL A 146 10.91 -15.96 -19.95
CA VAL A 146 11.08 -17.11 -20.85
C VAL A 146 9.87 -17.33 -21.75
N ALA A 147 8.66 -17.34 -21.18
CA ALA A 147 7.46 -17.59 -21.96
C ALA A 147 7.20 -16.51 -23.03
N LEU A 148 7.54 -15.25 -22.77
CA LEU A 148 7.45 -14.19 -23.77
C LEU A 148 8.46 -14.37 -24.91
N LEU A 149 9.68 -14.83 -24.60
CA LEU A 149 10.70 -15.08 -25.62
C LEU A 149 10.33 -16.22 -26.58
N PHE A 150 9.47 -17.15 -26.17
CA PHE A 150 8.94 -18.22 -27.02
C PHE A 150 7.77 -17.78 -27.92
N GLU A 151 7.31 -16.53 -27.82
CA GLU A 151 6.35 -15.97 -28.78
C GLU A 151 7.08 -15.49 -30.04
N ASP A 152 6.65 -15.97 -31.21
CA ASP A 152 7.35 -15.74 -32.50
C ASP A 152 7.58 -14.25 -32.85
N SER A 153 6.74 -13.35 -32.33
CA SER A 153 6.85 -11.92 -32.56
C SER A 153 7.80 -11.18 -31.60
N VAL A 154 8.34 -11.84 -30.58
CA VAL A 154 9.22 -11.23 -29.57
C VAL A 154 10.69 -11.49 -29.92
N HIS A 155 11.51 -10.45 -29.90
CA HIS A 155 12.93 -10.52 -30.23
C HIS A 155 13.83 -10.59 -29.00
N SER A 156 13.49 -9.85 -27.96
CA SER A 156 14.23 -9.82 -26.71
C SER A 156 13.36 -9.37 -25.54
N VAL A 157 13.80 -9.69 -24.33
CA VAL A 157 13.16 -9.25 -23.08
C VAL A 157 14.20 -8.61 -22.18
N THR A 158 14.08 -7.31 -21.92
CA THR A 158 14.89 -6.58 -20.94
C THR A 158 14.21 -6.58 -19.58
N VAL A 159 14.80 -7.25 -18.59
CA VAL A 159 14.31 -7.26 -17.21
C VAL A 159 14.97 -6.13 -16.43
N ASN A 160 14.15 -5.30 -15.78
CA ASN A 160 14.56 -4.15 -14.99
C ASN A 160 13.75 -4.06 -13.68
N SER A 161 14.23 -3.23 -12.75
CA SER A 161 13.54 -2.95 -11.49
C SER A 161 12.53 -1.82 -11.65
N SER A 162 11.35 -1.98 -11.06
CA SER A 162 10.43 -0.85 -10.80
C SER A 162 10.66 -0.20 -9.43
N SER A 163 11.68 -0.65 -8.67
CA SER A 163 11.98 -0.14 -7.33
C SER A 163 12.69 1.21 -7.39
N GLY A 164 12.34 2.11 -6.49
CA GLY A 164 12.97 3.43 -6.37
C GLY A 164 12.53 4.46 -7.40
N LEU A 165 11.50 4.16 -8.21
CA LEU A 165 10.93 5.12 -9.16
C LEU A 165 10.25 6.28 -8.44
N SER A 166 10.46 7.51 -8.95
CA SER A 166 9.66 8.66 -8.52
C SER A 166 8.25 8.58 -9.10
N PHE A 167 7.30 9.33 -8.52
CA PHE A 167 5.95 9.40 -9.09
C PHE A 167 5.96 9.96 -10.52
N GLU A 168 6.86 10.89 -10.84
CA GLU A 168 7.00 11.44 -12.19
C GLU A 168 7.48 10.38 -13.19
N ASP A 169 8.41 9.51 -12.81
CA ASP A 169 8.89 8.40 -13.65
C ASP A 169 7.76 7.42 -13.95
N ILE A 170 6.96 7.11 -12.92
CA ILE A 170 5.77 6.27 -13.03
C ILE A 170 4.77 6.91 -13.98
N GLN A 171 4.46 8.20 -13.80
CA GLN A 171 3.50 8.90 -14.65
C GLN A 171 3.95 8.94 -16.12
N ARG A 172 5.21 9.31 -16.36
CA ARG A 172 5.78 9.42 -17.72
C ARG A 172 6.00 8.07 -18.40
N GLY A 173 6.12 6.97 -17.65
CA GLY A 173 6.46 5.68 -18.24
C GLY A 173 7.95 5.50 -18.50
N ALA A 174 8.77 6.49 -18.14
CA ALA A 174 10.21 6.50 -18.34
C ALA A 174 10.89 6.14 -17.03
N ALA A 175 11.34 4.90 -16.91
CA ALA A 175 12.16 4.45 -15.80
C ALA A 175 13.64 4.40 -16.25
N PRO A 176 14.59 4.85 -15.43
CA PRO A 176 15.99 4.60 -15.69
C PRO A 176 16.27 3.09 -15.66
N LEU A 177 17.26 2.64 -16.43
CA LEU A 177 17.75 1.28 -16.31
C LEU A 177 18.52 1.15 -14.99
N SER A 178 18.17 0.14 -14.21
CA SER A 178 18.97 -0.26 -13.05
C SER A 178 20.34 -0.75 -13.53
N HIS A 179 21.37 -0.58 -12.69
CA HIS A 179 22.67 -1.21 -12.90
C HIS A 179 22.61 -2.74 -12.92
N LEU A 180 21.49 -3.32 -12.47
CA LEU A 180 21.20 -4.76 -12.49
C LEU A 180 20.32 -5.18 -13.67
N ALA A 181 19.96 -4.26 -14.58
CA ALA A 181 19.10 -4.58 -15.72
C ALA A 181 19.85 -5.44 -16.73
N GLN A 182 19.15 -6.40 -17.34
CA GLN A 182 19.72 -7.34 -18.29
C GLN A 182 18.73 -7.63 -19.42
N THR A 183 19.24 -7.75 -20.65
CA THR A 183 18.44 -8.22 -21.80
C THR A 183 18.65 -9.70 -22.01
N TYR A 184 17.57 -10.40 -22.31
CA TYR A 184 17.58 -11.82 -22.62
C TYR A 184 17.07 -12.08 -24.04
N ARG A 185 17.70 -13.04 -24.72
CA ARG A 185 17.32 -13.53 -26.04
C ARG A 185 17.42 -15.05 -26.09
N LEU A 186 16.61 -15.67 -26.93
CA LEU A 186 16.84 -17.06 -27.34
C LEU A 186 17.79 -17.08 -28.54
N LYS A 187 18.83 -17.90 -28.47
CA LYS A 187 19.73 -18.18 -29.59
C LYS A 187 19.76 -19.67 -29.89
N PRO A 188 19.99 -20.08 -31.15
CA PRO A 188 20.19 -21.48 -31.49
C PRO A 188 21.33 -22.09 -30.67
N LEU A 189 21.21 -23.37 -30.32
CA LEU A 189 22.20 -24.05 -29.46
C LEU A 189 23.65 -23.95 -29.97
N SER A 190 23.82 -23.85 -31.30
CA SER A 190 25.12 -23.67 -31.96
C SER A 190 25.84 -22.36 -31.64
N GLU A 191 25.11 -21.34 -31.19
CA GLU A 191 25.63 -19.99 -30.88
C GLU A 191 25.74 -19.73 -29.37
N CYS A 192 25.50 -20.76 -28.56
CA CYS A 192 25.42 -20.62 -27.11
C CYS A 192 26.80 -20.53 -26.47
N PRO A 193 27.03 -19.56 -25.56
CA PRO A 193 28.17 -19.63 -24.66
C PRO A 193 28.05 -20.87 -23.76
N ALA A 194 29.17 -21.41 -23.26
CA ALA A 194 29.16 -22.54 -22.33
C ALA A 194 28.24 -22.25 -21.13
N SER A 195 27.15 -23.01 -21.03
CA SER A 195 25.83 -22.59 -20.51
C SER A 195 25.78 -22.03 -19.08
N PRO A 196 24.91 -21.03 -18.79
CA PRO A 196 24.31 -20.86 -17.48
C PRO A 196 23.17 -21.86 -17.25
N PRO A 197 22.91 -22.30 -16.01
CA PRO A 197 21.83 -23.24 -15.71
C PRO A 197 20.45 -22.59 -15.91
N VAL A 198 19.57 -23.29 -16.63
CA VAL A 198 18.13 -22.99 -16.64
C VAL A 198 17.51 -23.55 -15.36
N ASP A 199 16.64 -22.78 -14.70
CA ASP A 199 15.91 -23.26 -13.53
C ASP A 199 15.02 -24.43 -13.94
N ARG A 200 15.11 -25.55 -13.20
CA ARG A 200 14.28 -26.72 -13.44
C ARG A 200 12.95 -26.52 -12.73
N ASN A 201 11.86 -26.91 -13.38
CA ASN A 201 10.45 -26.67 -13.01
C ASN A 201 9.90 -25.29 -13.39
N LEU A 202 10.13 -24.84 -14.62
CA LEU A 202 9.44 -23.71 -15.20
C LEU A 202 7.92 -23.96 -15.20
N ARG A 203 7.20 -22.97 -14.68
CA ARG A 203 5.73 -22.90 -14.72
C ARG A 203 5.37 -21.66 -15.51
N SER A 204 4.80 -21.85 -16.71
CA SER A 204 4.39 -20.72 -17.55
C SER A 204 3.25 -19.94 -16.88
N PRO A 205 3.29 -18.60 -16.85
CA PRO A 205 2.20 -17.81 -16.28
C PRO A 205 0.95 -17.77 -17.19
N PHE A 206 1.05 -18.15 -18.46
CA PHE A 206 0.03 -17.91 -19.48
C PHE A 206 -0.97 -19.05 -19.71
N GLY A 207 -0.74 -20.24 -19.13
CA GLY A 207 -1.67 -21.37 -19.27
C GLY A 207 -3.06 -21.07 -18.70
N GLU A 208 -4.11 -21.53 -19.41
CA GLU A 208 -5.51 -21.35 -18.98
C GLU A 208 -5.82 -22.10 -17.68
N THR A 209 -5.30 -23.31 -17.56
CA THR A 209 -5.40 -24.14 -16.36
C THR A 209 -4.04 -24.35 -15.72
N GLU A 210 -4.01 -24.76 -14.45
CA GLU A 210 -2.75 -25.11 -13.78
C GLU A 210 -1.99 -26.20 -14.54
N GLN A 211 -2.70 -27.16 -15.12
CA GLN A 211 -2.09 -28.22 -15.92
C GLN A 211 -1.45 -27.66 -17.20
N ASP A 212 -2.07 -26.69 -17.86
CA ASP A 212 -1.52 -26.05 -19.06
C ASP A 212 -0.29 -25.20 -18.73
N ARG A 213 -0.29 -24.50 -17.58
CA ARG A 213 0.87 -23.75 -17.08
C ARG A 213 2.11 -24.63 -16.93
N TRP A 214 1.94 -25.84 -16.38
CA TRP A 214 3.02 -26.83 -16.26
C TRP A 214 3.40 -27.49 -17.60
N LYS A 215 2.44 -27.76 -18.49
CA LYS A 215 2.73 -28.30 -19.82
C LYS A 215 3.56 -27.33 -20.66
N LEU A 216 3.14 -26.07 -20.74
CA LEU A 216 3.89 -25.01 -21.45
C LEU A 216 5.27 -24.80 -20.84
N GLY A 217 5.36 -24.77 -19.50
CA GLY A 217 6.64 -24.66 -18.81
C GLY A 217 7.61 -25.77 -19.19
N ARG A 218 7.17 -27.03 -19.19
CA ARG A 218 7.99 -28.19 -19.62
C ARG A 218 8.40 -28.11 -21.09
N LEU A 219 7.52 -27.65 -21.98
CA LEU A 219 7.88 -27.48 -23.39
C LEU A 219 8.98 -26.43 -23.58
N HIS A 220 8.90 -25.31 -22.85
CA HIS A 220 9.97 -24.32 -22.85
C HIS A 220 11.29 -24.90 -22.31
N GLU A 221 11.24 -25.73 -21.26
CA GLU A 221 12.43 -26.45 -20.77
C GLU A 221 13.03 -27.40 -21.80
N GLU A 222 12.18 -28.17 -22.49
CA GLU A 222 12.60 -29.09 -23.54
C GLU A 222 13.31 -28.35 -24.68
N HIS A 223 12.74 -27.23 -25.15
CA HIS A 223 13.38 -26.39 -26.16
C HIS A 223 14.68 -25.74 -25.66
N LEU A 224 14.72 -25.27 -24.41
CA LEU A 224 15.93 -24.72 -23.80
C LEU A 224 17.04 -25.76 -23.57
N ALA A 225 16.67 -27.04 -23.48
CA ALA A 225 17.62 -28.13 -23.32
C ALA A 225 18.17 -28.63 -24.66
N ASN A 226 17.37 -28.58 -25.73
CA ASN A 226 17.67 -29.28 -26.98
C ASN A 226 17.90 -28.36 -28.19
N ASP A 227 17.25 -27.20 -28.26
CA ASP A 227 17.16 -26.41 -29.50
C ASP A 227 17.77 -25.02 -29.39
N VAL A 228 17.51 -24.34 -28.28
CA VAL A 228 17.90 -22.95 -28.03
C VAL A 228 18.51 -22.78 -26.66
N CYS A 229 19.24 -21.70 -26.43
CA CYS A 229 19.64 -21.27 -25.10
C CYS A 229 19.22 -19.84 -24.82
N LEU A 230 19.09 -19.55 -23.53
CA LEU A 230 18.86 -18.21 -23.02
C LEU A 230 20.21 -17.48 -22.86
N VAL A 231 20.38 -16.38 -23.59
CA VAL A 231 21.61 -15.56 -23.54
C VAL A 231 21.31 -14.22 -22.87
N ALA A 232 22.13 -13.86 -21.89
CA ALA A 232 22.11 -12.57 -21.22
C ALA A 232 23.04 -11.57 -21.91
N GLU A 233 22.51 -10.41 -22.29
CA GLU A 233 23.18 -9.32 -23.01
C GLU A 233 22.99 -7.98 -22.28
N PRO A 234 23.84 -6.96 -22.52
CA PRO A 234 23.66 -5.64 -21.94
C PRO A 234 22.23 -5.10 -22.14
N PRO A 235 21.69 -4.35 -21.16
CA PRO A 235 20.31 -3.89 -21.19
C PRO A 235 20.07 -2.96 -22.39
N LEU A 236 18.98 -3.21 -23.12
CA LEU A 236 18.53 -2.32 -24.19
C LEU A 236 17.84 -1.10 -23.58
N THR A 237 18.13 0.08 -24.13
CA THR A 237 17.46 1.32 -23.76
C THR A 237 16.09 1.45 -24.41
N ASP A 238 16.00 1.00 -25.67
CA ASP A 238 14.81 1.05 -26.49
C ASP A 238 13.99 -0.23 -26.34
N TYR A 239 12.68 -0.09 -26.42
CA TYR A 239 11.71 -1.19 -26.37
C TYR A 239 10.47 -0.81 -27.16
N ASP A 240 9.76 -1.81 -27.66
CA ASP A 240 8.50 -1.65 -28.37
C ASP A 240 7.29 -1.74 -27.43
N LEU A 241 7.42 -2.56 -26.37
CA LEU A 241 6.43 -2.71 -25.31
C LEU A 241 7.08 -2.69 -23.93
N LEU A 242 6.40 -2.07 -22.97
CA LEU A 242 6.76 -2.11 -21.56
C LEU A 242 5.65 -2.81 -20.77
N LEU A 243 6.03 -3.81 -19.98
CA LEU A 243 5.20 -4.46 -18.97
C LEU A 243 5.71 -4.05 -17.60
N ARG A 244 4.87 -3.42 -16.77
CA ARG A 244 5.32 -2.88 -15.49
C ARG A 244 4.34 -3.20 -14.37
N GLU A 245 4.87 -3.70 -13.26
CA GLU A 245 4.22 -3.73 -11.95
C GLU A 245 5.05 -2.89 -10.99
N GLY A 246 4.37 -2.08 -10.19
CA GLY A 246 5.07 -1.35 -9.15
C GLY A 246 4.20 -1.04 -7.95
N ARG A 247 4.89 -0.83 -6.84
CA ARG A 247 4.34 -0.22 -5.64
C ARG A 247 5.16 1.03 -5.38
N TRP A 248 4.45 2.12 -5.14
CA TRP A 248 5.06 3.39 -4.80
C TRP A 248 4.40 3.92 -3.54
N GLY A 249 5.19 4.44 -2.63
CA GLY A 249 4.67 5.06 -1.43
C GLY A 249 5.51 6.26 -1.07
N ARG A 250 4.84 7.29 -0.56
CA ARG A 250 5.52 8.46 0.01
C ARG A 250 5.06 8.61 1.45
N GLY A 251 6.03 8.58 2.36
CA GLY A 251 5.79 8.58 3.80
C GLY A 251 6.84 7.83 4.63
N GLU A 252 7.88 7.27 3.99
CA GLU A 252 8.91 6.46 4.65
C GLU A 252 9.88 7.26 5.52
N GLY A 253 10.37 6.54 6.53
CA GLY A 253 11.03 7.03 7.73
C GLY A 253 10.43 6.26 8.89
N ALA A 254 11.10 5.19 9.31
CA ALA A 254 10.76 4.31 10.43
C ALA A 254 10.83 5.00 11.81
N GLY A 255 10.37 6.24 11.90
CA GLY A 255 10.03 6.90 13.15
C GLY A 255 8.54 6.72 13.40
N LYS A 256 8.21 5.92 14.42
CA LYS A 256 6.89 5.88 15.05
C LYS A 256 6.61 7.28 15.63
N LEU A 257 6.01 8.17 14.84
CA LEU A 257 5.47 9.44 15.33
C LEU A 257 3.94 9.40 15.21
N PRO A 258 3.28 8.51 15.97
CA PRO A 258 1.84 8.25 15.84
C PRO A 258 0.99 9.46 16.29
N TRP A 259 1.61 10.46 16.90
CA TRP A 259 0.96 11.69 17.39
C TRP A 259 0.99 12.87 16.40
N LEU A 260 1.53 12.71 15.19
CA LEU A 260 1.53 13.76 14.18
C LEU A 260 0.28 13.71 13.30
N LEU A 261 -0.54 14.76 13.36
CA LEU A 261 -1.73 14.90 12.51
C LEU A 261 -1.37 15.12 11.03
N SER A 262 -0.29 15.85 10.73
CA SER A 262 0.07 16.29 9.37
C SER A 262 0.61 15.20 8.45
N ARG A 263 0.95 14.01 8.97
CA ARG A 263 1.75 13.01 8.25
C ARG A 263 0.91 12.06 7.39
N ASN A 264 0.26 12.54 6.34
CA ASN A 264 -0.46 11.64 5.43
C ASN A 264 0.50 10.69 4.70
N ARG A 265 0.14 9.41 4.57
CA ARG A 265 0.93 8.43 3.81
C ARG A 265 0.16 8.06 2.57
N ILE A 266 0.81 8.10 1.43
CA ILE A 266 0.21 7.66 0.17
C ILE A 266 0.85 6.36 -0.27
N HIS A 267 0.00 5.47 -0.78
CA HIS A 267 0.36 4.21 -1.38
C HIS A 267 -0.32 4.14 -2.75
N LEU A 268 0.46 3.75 -3.74
CA LEU A 268 0.04 3.54 -5.12
C LEU A 268 0.50 2.14 -5.50
N ALA A 269 -0.43 1.30 -5.92
CA ALA A 269 -0.13 0.00 -6.52
C ALA A 269 -0.64 0.04 -7.95
N TYR A 270 0.17 -0.42 -8.91
CA TYR A 270 -0.20 -0.33 -10.31
C TYR A 270 0.41 -1.46 -11.14
N VAL A 271 -0.32 -1.81 -12.20
CA VAL A 271 0.11 -2.67 -13.30
C VAL A 271 -0.24 -1.97 -14.61
N GLU A 272 0.70 -1.95 -15.56
CA GLU A 272 0.48 -1.30 -16.85
C GLU A 272 1.23 -1.98 -17.99
N ILE A 273 0.67 -1.79 -19.20
CA ILE A 273 1.31 -2.07 -20.48
C ILE A 273 1.41 -0.76 -21.22
N ARG A 274 2.60 -0.40 -21.72
CA ARG A 274 2.82 0.79 -22.55
C ARG A 274 3.46 0.45 -23.88
N ASP A 275 3.20 1.30 -24.87
CA ASP A 275 3.93 1.29 -26.14
C ASP A 275 5.29 2.00 -26.02
N ARG A 276 6.07 1.97 -27.11
CA ARG A 276 7.33 2.69 -27.28
C ARG A 276 7.23 4.21 -27.06
N SER A 277 6.05 4.80 -27.28
CA SER A 277 5.79 6.23 -27.02
C SER A 277 5.40 6.51 -25.57
N HIS A 278 5.55 5.51 -24.68
CA HIS A 278 5.13 5.51 -23.28
C HIS A 278 3.64 5.76 -23.07
N ARG A 279 2.79 5.54 -24.08
CA ARG A 279 1.34 5.65 -23.94
C ARG A 279 0.82 4.37 -23.30
N PRO A 280 -0.03 4.46 -22.26
CA PRO A 280 -0.64 3.28 -21.66
C PRO A 280 -1.63 2.65 -22.64
N LEU A 281 -1.38 1.38 -22.98
CA LEU A 281 -2.30 0.50 -23.69
C LEU A 281 -3.27 -0.18 -22.71
N PHE A 282 -2.76 -0.46 -21.50
CA PHE A 282 -3.52 -0.98 -20.37
C PHE A 282 -2.97 -0.39 -19.09
N ARG A 283 -3.83 -0.03 -18.14
CA ARG A 283 -3.44 0.33 -16.79
C ARG A 283 -4.55 0.02 -15.79
N VAL A 284 -4.16 -0.63 -14.71
CA VAL A 284 -4.92 -0.67 -13.46
C VAL A 284 -4.03 -0.11 -12.36
N ALA A 285 -4.50 0.92 -11.68
CA ALA A 285 -3.80 1.58 -10.60
C ALA A 285 -4.78 1.93 -9.49
N ASP A 286 -4.39 1.63 -8.26
CA ASP A 286 -5.11 1.99 -7.05
C ASP A 286 -4.23 2.90 -6.19
N THR A 287 -4.80 4.04 -5.83
CA THR A 287 -4.19 4.99 -4.90
C THR A 287 -4.95 4.95 -3.58
N ALA A 288 -4.21 4.77 -2.48
CA ALA A 288 -4.74 4.86 -1.13
C ALA A 288 -3.95 5.85 -0.29
N VAL A 289 -4.64 6.63 0.54
CA VAL A 289 -4.02 7.57 1.47
C VAL A 289 -4.44 7.26 2.90
N GLU A 290 -3.46 7.08 3.77
CA GLU A 290 -3.63 7.04 5.22
C GLU A 290 -3.70 8.47 5.75
N MET A 291 -4.80 8.79 6.42
CA MET A 291 -5.03 10.10 7.05
C MET A 291 -5.71 9.95 8.41
N PRO A 292 -5.68 10.98 9.28
CA PRO A 292 -6.40 10.96 10.56
C PRO A 292 -7.90 10.74 10.37
N ILE A 293 -8.54 10.03 11.31
CA ILE A 293 -10.00 9.85 11.35
C ILE A 293 -10.69 11.22 11.47
N PRO A 294 -11.88 11.42 10.83
CA PRO A 294 -12.59 12.71 10.86
C PRO A 294 -12.93 13.24 12.24
N VAL A 295 -13.03 12.36 13.23
CA VAL A 295 -13.19 12.70 14.63
C VAL A 295 -11.91 12.32 15.36
N LEU A 296 -11.30 13.30 16.02
CA LEU A 296 -10.03 13.15 16.72
C LEU A 296 -10.12 12.05 17.77
N THR A 297 -9.49 10.92 17.47
CA THR A 297 -9.56 9.67 18.26
C THR A 297 -8.15 9.17 18.51
N ILE A 298 -7.91 8.60 19.68
CA ILE A 298 -6.67 7.90 20.02
C ILE A 298 -6.91 6.40 19.83
N LEU A 299 -6.10 5.74 19.02
CA LEU A 299 -6.19 4.30 18.75
C LEU A 299 -4.82 3.62 18.91
N PRO A 300 -4.80 2.33 19.26
CA PRO A 300 -3.59 1.54 19.19
C PRO A 300 -3.19 1.36 17.72
N ASN A 301 -1.92 1.55 17.43
CA ASN A 301 -1.30 1.23 16.16
C ASN A 301 -0.77 -0.21 16.24
N MET A 302 -1.39 -1.12 15.48
CA MET A 302 -0.92 -2.51 15.41
C MET A 302 0.15 -2.60 14.32
N GLY A 303 1.42 -2.64 14.74
CA GLY A 303 2.52 -3.01 13.85
C GLY A 303 2.55 -4.53 13.56
N TYR A 304 3.39 -4.94 12.62
CA TYR A 304 3.79 -6.35 12.50
C TYR A 304 4.74 -6.69 13.65
N GLY A 305 4.43 -7.77 14.39
CA GLY A 305 5.08 -8.07 15.68
C GLY A 305 4.41 -7.30 16.82
N PHE A 306 4.43 -7.83 18.04
CA PHE A 306 3.69 -7.35 19.23
C PHE A 306 4.06 -5.93 19.76
N ASP A 307 4.61 -5.06 18.91
CA ASP A 307 4.87 -3.65 19.18
C ASP A 307 3.56 -2.85 19.11
N TYR A 308 2.92 -2.68 20.26
CA TYR A 308 1.79 -1.76 20.41
C TYR A 308 2.30 -0.35 20.70
N ASP A 309 1.96 0.59 19.82
CA ASP A 309 2.14 2.02 20.06
C ASP A 309 0.77 2.73 20.03
N TRP A 310 0.66 3.91 20.62
CA TRP A 310 -0.57 4.70 20.65
C TRP A 310 -0.41 5.98 19.87
N GLY A 311 -1.47 6.42 19.20
CA GLY A 311 -1.54 7.79 18.71
C GLY A 311 -2.86 8.11 18.03
N TRP A 312 -2.83 9.11 17.14
CA TRP A 312 -4.04 9.51 16.44
C TRP A 312 -4.54 8.37 15.56
N GLY A 313 -5.81 8.03 15.72
CA GLY A 313 -6.50 7.07 14.88
C GLY A 313 -6.46 7.52 13.43
N ARG A 314 -6.09 6.59 12.56
CA ARG A 314 -5.94 6.83 11.12
C ARG A 314 -6.74 5.79 10.35
N TYR A 315 -7.08 6.13 9.11
CA TYR A 315 -7.75 5.23 8.19
C TYR A 315 -7.20 5.40 6.78
N TRP A 316 -7.29 4.33 6.00
CA TRP A 316 -7.01 4.33 4.57
C TRP A 316 -8.23 4.80 3.79
N MET A 317 -8.02 5.65 2.79
CA MET A 317 -9.01 6.05 1.81
C MET A 317 -8.53 5.71 0.39
N PRO A 318 -9.30 4.97 -0.41
CA PRO A 318 -10.59 4.35 -0.07
C PRO A 318 -10.46 3.32 1.08
N ARG A 319 -11.58 3.11 1.79
CA ARG A 319 -11.64 2.28 3.01
C ARG A 319 -11.62 0.79 2.70
N GLU A 320 -12.05 0.44 1.50
CA GLU A 320 -11.74 -0.83 0.86
C GLU A 320 -10.22 -0.88 0.76
N LEU A 321 -9.62 -1.79 1.53
CA LEU A 321 -8.21 -2.14 1.42
C LEU A 321 -7.88 -2.19 -0.07
N ILE A 322 -6.81 -1.47 -0.48
CA ILE A 322 -6.25 -1.44 -1.83
C ILE A 322 -6.63 -2.74 -2.54
N SER A 323 -7.60 -2.71 -3.45
CA SER A 323 -8.03 -3.92 -4.17
C SER A 323 -6.86 -4.52 -4.96
N CYS A 324 -5.87 -3.68 -5.25
CA CYS A 324 -4.55 -3.98 -5.77
C CYS A 324 -3.47 -4.39 -4.75
N LEU A 325 -3.78 -4.86 -3.54
CA LEU A 325 -2.88 -5.82 -2.89
C LEU A 325 -2.65 -7.02 -3.84
N ASP A 326 -3.63 -7.30 -4.71
CA ASP A 326 -3.58 -8.14 -5.91
C ASP A 326 -3.54 -7.32 -7.23
N CYS A 327 -2.75 -6.24 -7.32
CA CYS A 327 -2.27 -5.73 -8.62
C CYS A 327 -1.24 -6.74 -9.15
N SER A 328 -1.73 -7.95 -9.39
CA SER A 328 -0.94 -9.09 -9.79
C SER A 328 -0.55 -8.95 -11.25
N LEU A 329 0.62 -9.47 -11.58
CA LEU A 329 1.07 -9.69 -12.95
C LEU A 329 0.06 -10.50 -13.78
N GLU A 330 -0.80 -11.29 -13.13
CA GLU A 330 -1.90 -11.99 -13.81
C GLU A 330 -2.84 -11.03 -14.56
N LYS A 331 -2.99 -9.78 -14.11
CA LYS A 331 -3.76 -8.76 -14.84
C LYS A 331 -3.10 -8.37 -16.15
N ILE A 332 -1.76 -8.30 -16.20
CA ILE A 332 -1.00 -8.10 -17.45
C ILE A 332 -1.15 -9.34 -18.32
N ASP A 333 -0.93 -10.52 -17.74
CA ASP A 333 -0.99 -11.81 -18.44
C ASP A 333 -2.37 -12.05 -19.08
N ALA A 334 -3.46 -11.59 -18.45
CA ALA A 334 -4.81 -11.67 -18.99
C ALA A 334 -5.04 -10.79 -20.23
N MET A 335 -4.31 -9.67 -20.37
CA MET A 335 -4.46 -8.75 -21.49
C MET A 335 -3.61 -9.14 -22.69
N LEU A 336 -2.57 -9.96 -22.49
CA LEU A 336 -1.67 -10.38 -23.55
C LEU A 336 -2.28 -11.49 -24.43
N GLN A 337 -2.14 -11.32 -25.75
CA GLN A 337 -2.45 -12.34 -26.75
C GLN A 337 -1.23 -13.25 -26.95
N VAL A 338 -1.06 -14.17 -26.00
CA VAL A 338 0.02 -15.17 -25.94
C VAL A 338 -0.54 -16.57 -26.13
N ARG A 339 0.34 -17.52 -26.45
CA ARG A 339 0.00 -18.94 -26.53
C ARG A 339 -0.36 -19.47 -25.13
N ARG A 340 -1.61 -19.92 -24.98
CA ARG A 340 -2.13 -20.45 -23.69
C ARG A 340 -2.28 -21.97 -23.65
N LYS A 341 -2.16 -22.61 -24.82
CA LYS A 341 -2.18 -24.06 -25.02
C LYS A 341 -1.17 -24.41 -26.11
N TRP A 342 -0.60 -25.59 -25.98
CA TRP A 342 0.18 -26.21 -27.05
C TRP A 342 -0.68 -27.33 -27.58
N ASP A 343 -1.21 -27.15 -28.79
CA ASP A 343 -1.99 -28.17 -29.50
C ASP A 343 -1.05 -29.16 -30.20
#